data_AF-A0A2S1ERA9-F1
#
_entry.id   AF-A0A2S1ERA9-F1
#
_cell.length_a   1.000
_cell.length_b   1.000
_cell.length_c   1.000
_cell.angle_alpha   90.00
_cell.angle_beta   90.00
_cell.angle_gamma   90.00
#
_symmetry.space_group_name_H-M   'P 1'
#
loop_
_entity.id
_entity.type
_entity.pdbx_description
1 polymer ?
#
loop_
_entity_poly.entity_id
_entity_poly.type
_entity_poly.pdbx_seq_one_letter_code
_entity_poly.pdbx_strand_id
1 'polypeptide(L)'
;MLYNAALVLEGGAFRGQYTAGIVDTFLAHHIEFRSVIGVFAGSLCGVNFVSKQYGRSANININHRHDRQYISMARVFKKQIINLDYLFEDHGYSWQNFNEAAYRRSASHFTAVATSVKTGKTVLFTDPVGEELTNALKASSSMPFLSDPQETSQGPCLDGGITDSIPFDIAQQQGYGPRIKSIQVK
;
A
#
# COMPACT_ATOMS: atom_id res chain seq x y z
N MET A 1 7.47 18.40 9.30
CA MET A 1 7.17 19.38 8.24
C MET A 1 6.22 18.73 7.25
N LEU A 2 4.98 19.22 7.19
CA LEU A 2 3.97 18.76 6.24
C LEU A 2 4.05 19.60 4.96
N TYR A 3 4.44 18.98 3.86
CA TYR A 3 4.45 19.60 2.54
C TYR A 3 3.06 19.55 1.92
N ASN A 4 2.61 20.68 1.38
CA ASN A 4 1.43 20.74 0.53
C ASN A 4 1.74 20.17 -0.88
N ALA A 5 2.03 18.87 -0.92
CA ALA A 5 2.49 18.11 -2.07
C ALA A 5 1.93 16.68 -1.98
N ALA A 6 1.93 15.97 -3.12
CA ALA A 6 1.58 14.57 -3.21
C ALA A 6 2.83 13.68 -3.27
N LEU A 7 2.80 12.59 -2.52
CA LEU A 7 3.75 11.48 -2.61
C LEU A 7 3.08 10.32 -3.34
N VAL A 8 3.62 9.92 -4.49
CA VAL A 8 3.11 8.84 -5.34
C VAL A 8 4.05 7.64 -5.25
N LEU A 9 3.52 6.49 -4.83
CA LEU A 9 4.28 5.27 -4.55
C LEU A 9 3.87 4.15 -5.52
N GLU A 10 4.79 3.77 -6.40
CA GLU A 10 4.59 2.69 -7.37
C GLU A 10 4.49 1.31 -6.71
N GLY A 11 3.80 0.39 -7.38
CA GLY A 11 3.88 -1.03 -7.09
C GLY A 11 5.23 -1.64 -7.53
N GLY A 12 5.68 -2.69 -6.85
CA GLY A 12 6.96 -3.32 -7.20
C GLY A 12 7.23 -4.66 -6.51
N ALA A 13 6.22 -5.31 -5.94
CA ALA A 13 6.39 -6.48 -5.08
C ALA A 13 7.51 -6.25 -4.04
N PHE A 14 8.47 -7.17 -3.94
CA PHE A 14 9.63 -7.03 -3.04
C PHE A 14 10.56 -5.85 -3.36
N ARG A 15 10.54 -5.31 -4.58
CA ARG A 15 11.28 -4.07 -4.89
C ARG A 15 10.73 -2.88 -4.09
N GLY A 16 9.50 -2.98 -3.59
CA GLY A 16 8.93 -2.04 -2.62
C GLY A 16 9.77 -1.86 -1.36
N GLN A 17 10.74 -2.74 -1.07
CA GLN A 17 11.72 -2.53 0.00
C GLN A 17 12.57 -1.26 -0.21
N TYR A 18 12.85 -0.88 -1.46
CA TYR A 18 13.49 0.40 -1.76
C TYR A 18 12.60 1.58 -1.37
N THR A 19 11.31 1.50 -1.74
CA THR A 19 10.30 2.48 -1.33
C THR A 19 10.19 2.58 0.19
N ALA A 20 10.20 1.44 0.90
CA ALA A 20 10.21 1.39 2.36
C ALA A 20 11.37 2.21 2.96
N GLY A 21 12.59 2.02 2.46
CA GLY A 21 13.75 2.80 2.92
C GLY A 21 13.64 4.30 2.65
N ILE A 22 13.08 4.69 1.50
CA ILE A 22 12.86 6.12 1.19
C ILE A 22 11.82 6.73 2.14
N VAL A 23 10.68 6.07 2.35
CA VAL A 23 9.64 6.62 3.24
C VAL A 23 10.08 6.63 4.70
N ASP A 24 10.89 5.66 5.13
CA ASP A 24 11.54 5.67 6.45
C ASP A 24 12.52 6.84 6.58
N THR A 25 13.27 7.16 5.52
CA THR A 25 14.14 8.35 5.49
C THR A 25 13.32 9.63 5.63
N PHE A 26 12.17 9.73 4.94
CA PHE A 26 11.28 10.87 5.13
C PHE A 26 10.78 10.97 6.57
N LEU A 27 10.36 9.86 7.19
CA LEU A 27 9.95 9.86 8.61
C LEU A 27 11.09 10.30 9.55
N ALA A 28 12.31 9.81 9.33
CA ALA A 28 13.49 10.18 10.12
C ALA A 28 13.82 11.68 10.04
N HIS A 29 13.54 12.31 8.90
CA HIS A 29 13.69 13.75 8.69
C HIS A 29 12.40 14.55 8.95
N HIS A 30 11.38 13.92 9.54
CA HIS A 30 10.07 14.52 9.78
C HIS A 30 9.44 15.16 8.53
N ILE A 31 9.66 14.58 7.34
CA ILE A 31 9.06 14.99 6.08
C ILE A 31 7.74 14.25 5.90
N GLU A 32 6.68 15.00 5.65
CA GLU A 32 5.33 14.47 5.44
C GLU A 32 4.70 15.14 4.21
N PHE A 33 3.74 14.46 3.59
CA PHE A 33 3.05 14.94 2.40
C PHE A 33 1.54 15.02 2.66
N ARG A 34 0.88 16.06 2.16
CA ARG A 34 -0.56 16.25 2.34
C ARG A 34 -1.38 15.14 1.68
N SER A 35 -0.90 14.58 0.57
CA SER A 35 -1.49 13.41 -0.08
C SER A 35 -0.42 12.33 -0.27
N VAL A 36 -0.80 11.09 0.01
CA VAL A 36 0.02 9.89 -0.18
C VAL A 36 -0.81 8.89 -0.97
N ILE A 37 -0.39 8.58 -2.19
CA ILE A 37 -1.11 7.69 -3.10
C ILE A 37 -0.23 6.48 -3.36
N GLY A 38 -0.78 5.28 -3.21
CA GLY A 38 -0.01 4.05 -3.38
C GLY A 38 -0.76 2.97 -4.15
N VAL A 39 0.01 2.21 -4.93
CA VAL A 39 -0.42 1.00 -5.64
C VAL A 39 0.37 -0.19 -5.12
N PHE A 40 -0.29 -1.32 -4.87
CA PHE A 40 0.36 -2.57 -4.45
C PHE A 40 1.34 -2.37 -3.28
N ALA A 41 2.61 -2.74 -3.44
CA ALA A 41 3.66 -2.53 -2.44
C ALA A 41 3.82 -1.06 -2.03
N GLY A 42 3.53 -0.12 -2.94
CA GLY A 42 3.46 1.31 -2.65
C GLY A 42 2.32 1.67 -1.71
N SER A 43 1.15 1.01 -1.81
CA SER A 43 0.04 1.20 -0.87
C SER A 43 0.40 0.71 0.54
N LEU A 44 1.08 -0.43 0.64
CA LEU A 44 1.58 -1.00 1.90
C LEU A 44 2.66 -0.11 2.53
N CYS A 45 3.57 0.46 1.74
CA CYS A 45 4.55 1.43 2.25
C CYS A 45 3.87 2.75 2.65
N GLY A 46 2.92 3.23 1.84
CA GLY A 46 2.20 4.48 2.06
C GLY A 46 1.39 4.47 3.34
N VAL A 47 0.66 3.38 3.62
CA VAL A 47 -0.14 3.28 4.85
C VAL A 47 0.75 3.30 6.10
N ASN A 48 1.91 2.62 6.06
CA ASN A 48 2.89 2.63 7.16
C ASN A 48 3.55 4.00 7.33
N PHE A 49 3.79 4.71 6.23
CA PHE A 49 4.29 6.09 6.26
C PHE A 49 3.27 7.05 6.88
N VAL A 50 1.99 6.95 6.51
CA VAL A 50 0.92 7.78 7.05
C VAL A 50 0.69 7.49 8.54
N SER A 51 0.81 6.22 8.97
CA SER A 51 0.72 5.82 10.38
C SER A 51 1.99 6.08 11.21
N LYS A 52 3.04 6.66 10.61
CA LYS A 52 4.33 6.98 11.25
C LYS A 52 5.08 5.76 11.79
N GLN A 53 4.89 4.60 11.18
CA GLN A 53 5.49 3.34 11.62
C GLN A 53 6.84 3.11 10.95
N TYR A 54 7.85 3.87 11.38
CA TYR A 54 9.24 3.76 10.92
C TYR A 54 9.75 2.32 11.02
N GLY A 55 10.30 1.80 9.93
CA GLY A 55 10.93 0.48 9.88
C GLY A 55 9.97 -0.70 9.83
N ARG A 56 8.65 -0.50 9.91
CA ARG A 56 7.65 -1.59 9.92
C ARG A 56 7.69 -2.41 8.63
N SER A 57 7.60 -1.74 7.48
CA SER A 57 7.64 -2.42 6.17
C SER A 57 8.89 -3.28 6.02
N ALA A 58 10.05 -2.72 6.41
CA ALA A 58 11.32 -3.43 6.31
C ALA A 58 11.40 -4.62 7.28
N ASN A 59 10.93 -4.45 8.51
CA ASN A 59 10.93 -5.50 9.52
C ASN A 59 10.08 -6.70 9.08
N ILE A 60 8.85 -6.46 8.63
CA ILE A 60 7.94 -7.49 8.13
C ILE A 60 8.59 -8.24 6.96
N ASN A 61 9.08 -7.50 5.96
CA ASN A 61 9.68 -8.12 4.77
C ASN A 61 10.94 -8.92 5.10
N ILE A 62 11.86 -8.39 5.89
CA ILE A 62 13.17 -9.03 6.13
C ILE A 62 13.02 -10.25 7.06
N ASN A 63 12.22 -10.12 8.12
CA ASN A 63 12.10 -11.16 9.15
C ASN A 63 11.13 -12.27 8.74
N HIS A 64 10.11 -11.97 7.93
CA HIS A 64 9.07 -12.94 7.57
C HIS A 64 9.17 -13.44 6.12
N ARG A 65 10.13 -12.99 5.29
CA ARG A 65 10.30 -13.48 3.89
C ARG A 65 10.45 -15.00 3.75
N HIS A 66 10.94 -15.68 4.78
CA HIS A 66 11.10 -17.13 4.79
C HIS A 66 9.89 -17.86 5.40
N ASP A 67 8.92 -17.13 5.95
CA ASP A 67 7.69 -17.71 6.46
C ASP A 67 6.77 -18.08 5.29
N ARG A 68 6.48 -19.39 5.18
CA ARG A 68 5.59 -19.95 4.17
C ARG A 68 4.12 -19.55 4.39
N GLN A 69 3.79 -18.96 5.52
CA GLN A 69 2.51 -18.32 5.78
C GLN A 69 2.43 -16.92 5.21
N TYR A 70 3.56 -16.21 5.06
CA TYR A 70 3.63 -14.89 4.46
C TYR A 70 3.81 -14.98 2.93
N ILE A 71 4.85 -15.69 2.47
CA ILE A 71 5.17 -15.83 1.05
C ILE A 71 5.48 -17.28 0.72
N SER A 72 4.71 -17.86 -0.22
CA SER A 72 4.90 -19.26 -0.60
C SER A 72 4.67 -19.48 -2.09
N MET A 73 5.77 -19.75 -2.80
CA MET A 73 5.73 -20.20 -4.19
C MET A 73 5.00 -21.54 -4.35
N ALA A 74 4.89 -22.36 -3.29
CA ALA A 74 4.09 -23.59 -3.33
C ALA A 74 2.58 -23.32 -3.44
N ARG A 75 2.12 -22.08 -3.15
CA ARG A 75 0.72 -21.64 -3.27
C ARG A 75 0.40 -21.02 -4.63
N VAL A 76 1.30 -21.07 -5.61
CA VAL A 76 1.03 -20.62 -6.99
C VAL A 76 -0.22 -21.30 -7.57
N PHE A 77 -0.38 -22.62 -7.34
CA PHE A 77 -1.57 -23.36 -7.79
C PHE A 77 -2.86 -22.96 -7.08
N LYS A 78 -2.76 -22.31 -5.91
CA LYS A 78 -3.90 -21.79 -5.14
C LYS A 78 -4.14 -20.30 -5.36
N LYS A 79 -3.37 -19.65 -6.25
CA LYS A 79 -3.40 -18.20 -6.47
C LYS A 79 -3.35 -17.44 -5.13
N GLN A 80 -2.40 -17.76 -4.25
CA GLN A 80 -2.22 -17.06 -2.97
C GLN A 80 -0.73 -16.99 -2.62
N ILE A 81 0.05 -16.36 -3.49
CA ILE A 81 1.52 -16.32 -3.34
C ILE A 81 1.94 -15.43 -2.16
N ILE A 82 1.26 -14.29 -2.00
CA ILE A 82 1.40 -13.41 -0.84
C ILE A 82 0.12 -13.55 -0.03
N ASN A 83 0.25 -13.98 1.22
CA ASN A 83 -0.88 -14.04 2.13
C ASN A 83 -1.09 -12.66 2.74
N LEU A 84 -2.01 -11.90 2.18
CA LEU A 84 -2.30 -10.55 2.67
C LEU A 84 -3.07 -10.59 3.99
N ASP A 85 -3.82 -11.67 4.29
CA ASP A 85 -4.44 -11.85 5.61
C ASP A 85 -3.39 -11.87 6.72
N TYR A 86 -2.28 -12.56 6.47
CA TYR A 86 -1.12 -12.60 7.36
C TYR A 86 -0.54 -11.19 7.63
N LEU A 87 -0.64 -10.23 6.70
CA LEU A 87 -0.15 -8.86 6.96
C LEU A 87 -0.96 -8.08 8.00
N PHE A 88 -2.21 -8.48 8.23
CA PHE A 88 -3.16 -7.78 9.09
C PHE A 88 -3.54 -8.57 10.35
N GLU A 89 -3.17 -9.83 10.44
CA GLU A 89 -3.30 -10.65 11.65
C GLU A 89 -2.23 -10.27 12.70
N ASP A 90 -2.53 -10.47 13.99
CA ASP A 90 -1.58 -10.24 15.07
C ASP A 90 -0.70 -11.48 15.28
N HIS A 91 0.62 -11.29 15.19
CA HIS A 91 1.62 -12.36 15.35
C HIS A 91 2.41 -12.20 16.67
N GLY A 92 1.88 -11.41 17.60
CA GLY A 92 2.48 -11.14 18.89
C GLY A 92 3.47 -9.99 18.88
N TYR A 93 4.21 -9.86 19.99
CA TYR A 93 4.98 -8.65 20.33
C TYR A 93 5.99 -8.18 19.27
N SER A 94 6.56 -9.08 18.46
CA SER A 94 7.55 -8.73 17.44
C SER A 94 6.95 -8.20 16.13
N TRP A 95 5.65 -8.35 15.92
CA TRP A 95 4.98 -8.11 14.63
C TRP A 95 4.79 -6.63 14.28
N GLN A 96 4.92 -5.73 15.27
CA GLN A 96 4.64 -4.30 15.11
C GLN A 96 3.26 -4.06 14.46
N ASN A 97 2.19 -4.38 15.20
CA ASN A 97 0.82 -4.20 14.74
C ASN A 97 0.56 -2.83 14.12
N PHE A 98 -0.32 -2.79 13.12
CA PHE A 98 -0.68 -1.53 12.47
C PHE A 98 -1.27 -0.54 13.48
N ASN A 99 -0.75 0.70 13.50
CA ASN A 99 -1.18 1.74 14.41
C ASN A 99 -2.30 2.58 13.76
N GLU A 100 -3.51 2.03 13.76
CA GLU A 100 -4.67 2.69 13.17
C GLU A 100 -4.98 4.03 13.84
N ALA A 101 -4.72 4.15 15.15
CA ALA A 101 -4.93 5.40 15.87
C ALA A 101 -3.99 6.51 15.39
N ALA A 102 -2.73 6.20 15.08
CA ALA A 102 -1.79 7.15 14.49
C ALA A 102 -2.18 7.49 13.05
N TYR A 103 -2.58 6.50 12.25
CA TYR A 103 -3.10 6.70 10.89
C TYR A 103 -4.27 7.68 10.87
N ARG A 104 -5.29 7.47 11.71
CA ARG A 104 -6.49 8.33 11.79
C ARG A 104 -6.19 9.76 12.27
N ARG A 105 -5.11 9.96 13.02
CA ARG A 105 -4.68 11.29 13.48
C ARG A 105 -3.74 12.00 12.49
N SER A 106 -3.33 11.32 11.43
CA SER A 106 -2.37 11.87 10.46
C SER A 106 -2.96 13.08 9.74
N ALA A 107 -2.12 14.07 9.47
CA ALA A 107 -2.50 15.20 8.61
C ALA A 107 -2.36 14.87 7.11
N SER A 108 -1.80 13.71 6.78
CA SER A 108 -1.71 13.16 5.42
C SER A 108 -2.99 12.43 5.05
N HIS A 109 -3.51 12.70 3.86
CA HIS A 109 -4.54 11.88 3.23
C HIS A 109 -3.89 10.69 2.53
N PHE A 110 -4.45 9.50 2.70
CA PHE A 110 -3.99 8.27 2.06
C PHE A 110 -4.98 7.82 0.97
N THR A 111 -4.46 7.43 -0.19
CA THR A 111 -5.25 6.82 -1.25
C THR A 111 -4.62 5.50 -1.69
N ALA A 112 -5.35 4.40 -1.51
CA ALA A 112 -5.02 3.12 -2.12
C ALA A 112 -5.73 3.00 -3.48
N VAL A 113 -5.00 2.56 -4.49
CA VAL A 113 -5.50 2.43 -5.87
C VAL A 113 -5.72 0.96 -6.20
N ALA A 114 -6.88 0.64 -6.75
CA ALA A 114 -7.25 -0.71 -7.17
C ALA A 114 -7.93 -0.69 -8.55
N THR A 115 -8.16 -1.85 -9.12
CA THR A 115 -8.87 -2.03 -10.39
C THR A 115 -10.18 -2.77 -10.17
N SER A 116 -11.32 -2.19 -10.58
CA SER A 116 -12.62 -2.86 -10.53
C SER A 116 -12.68 -4.00 -11.54
N VAL A 117 -13.01 -5.22 -11.10
CA VAL A 117 -13.21 -6.36 -12.00
C VAL A 117 -14.42 -6.17 -12.90
N LYS A 118 -15.47 -5.54 -12.39
CA LYS A 118 -16.73 -5.34 -13.13
C LYS A 118 -16.59 -4.36 -14.29
N THR A 119 -15.80 -3.30 -14.10
CA THR A 119 -15.71 -2.20 -15.07
C THR A 119 -14.38 -2.11 -15.79
N GLY A 120 -13.33 -2.78 -15.29
CA GLY A 120 -11.96 -2.62 -15.76
C GLY A 120 -11.38 -1.23 -15.50
N LYS A 121 -12.00 -0.42 -14.64
CA LYS A 121 -11.58 0.96 -14.34
C LYS A 121 -10.92 1.06 -12.97
N THR A 122 -10.13 2.11 -12.81
CA THR A 122 -9.48 2.47 -11.54
C THR A 122 -10.52 2.82 -10.48
N VAL A 123 -10.30 2.32 -9.27
CA VAL A 123 -11.08 2.60 -8.07
C VAL A 123 -10.13 3.13 -7.00
N LEU A 124 -10.58 4.18 -6.29
CA LEU A 124 -9.79 4.85 -5.27
C LEU A 124 -10.42 4.63 -3.90
N PHE A 125 -9.63 4.15 -2.95
CA PHE A 125 -10.00 4.10 -1.55
C PHE A 125 -9.26 5.22 -0.83
N THR A 126 -9.98 6.30 -0.50
CA THR A 126 -9.39 7.50 0.14
C THR A 126 -9.71 7.51 1.62
N ASP A 127 -8.67 7.63 2.45
CA ASP A 127 -8.69 7.54 3.90
C ASP A 127 -9.50 6.36 4.46
N PRO A 128 -9.42 5.14 3.88
CA PRO A 128 -10.18 4.01 4.39
C PRO A 128 -9.68 3.64 5.78
N VAL A 129 -10.55 3.05 6.60
CA VAL A 129 -10.25 2.67 7.99
C VAL A 129 -10.84 1.30 8.33
N GLY A 130 -10.38 0.69 9.43
CA GLY A 130 -10.84 -0.63 9.87
C GLY A 130 -10.79 -1.68 8.75
N GLU A 131 -11.90 -2.41 8.59
CA GLU A 131 -12.02 -3.45 7.57
C GLU A 131 -11.89 -2.92 6.13
N GLU A 132 -12.37 -1.70 5.86
CA GLU A 132 -12.26 -1.09 4.53
C GLU A 132 -10.80 -0.82 4.16
N LEU A 133 -9.97 -0.40 5.12
CA LEU A 133 -8.54 -0.21 4.89
C LEU A 133 -7.87 -1.54 4.53
N THR A 134 -8.15 -2.58 5.31
CA THR A 134 -7.62 -3.92 5.06
C THR A 134 -8.04 -4.43 3.68
N ASN A 135 -9.33 -4.29 3.32
CA ASN A 135 -9.85 -4.72 2.04
C ASN A 135 -9.30 -3.88 0.88
N ALA A 136 -9.10 -2.57 1.06
CA ALA A 136 -8.49 -1.69 0.07
C ALA A 136 -7.02 -2.06 -0.21
N LEU A 137 -6.23 -2.31 0.85
CA LEU A 137 -4.83 -2.72 0.71
C LEU A 137 -4.71 -4.12 0.10
N LYS A 138 -5.62 -5.04 0.46
CA LYS A 138 -5.72 -6.36 -0.17
C LYS A 138 -6.02 -6.24 -1.66
N ALA A 139 -7.07 -5.50 -2.01
CA ALA A 139 -7.47 -5.25 -3.39
C ALA A 139 -6.34 -4.61 -4.20
N SER A 140 -5.69 -3.57 -3.67
CA SER A 140 -4.55 -2.91 -4.31
C SER A 140 -3.37 -3.84 -4.57
N SER A 141 -3.30 -4.98 -3.88
CA SER A 141 -2.20 -5.96 -3.93
C SER A 141 -2.58 -7.32 -4.53
N SER A 142 -3.82 -7.50 -4.98
CA SER A 142 -4.33 -8.75 -5.54
C SER A 142 -3.94 -8.90 -7.02
N MET A 143 -2.74 -9.44 -7.28
CA MET A 143 -2.23 -9.59 -8.65
C MET A 143 -3.05 -10.60 -9.47
N PRO A 144 -3.42 -10.27 -10.73
CA PRO A 144 -4.10 -11.20 -11.62
C PRO A 144 -3.33 -12.52 -11.77
N PHE A 145 -4.06 -13.63 -11.88
CA PHE A 145 -3.54 -15.00 -11.97
C PHE A 145 -2.82 -15.54 -10.73
N LEU A 146 -2.40 -14.67 -9.80
CA LEU A 146 -1.69 -15.03 -8.57
C LEU A 146 -2.52 -14.81 -7.31
N SER A 147 -3.68 -14.16 -7.43
CA SER A 147 -4.64 -13.85 -6.37
C SER A 147 -6.06 -13.85 -6.91
N ASP A 148 -7.03 -14.28 -6.09
CA ASP A 148 -8.44 -14.07 -6.38
C ASP A 148 -8.82 -12.59 -6.15
N PRO A 149 -9.86 -12.08 -6.84
CA PRO A 149 -10.37 -10.74 -6.57
C PRO A 149 -10.74 -10.55 -5.10
N GLN A 150 -10.37 -9.41 -4.53
CA GLN A 150 -10.76 -9.03 -3.19
C GLN A 150 -12.12 -8.35 -3.23
N GLU A 151 -13.05 -8.81 -2.39
CA GLU A 151 -14.31 -8.11 -2.18
C GLU A 151 -14.09 -6.83 -1.36
N THR A 152 -14.68 -5.74 -1.81
CA THR A 152 -14.56 -4.40 -1.21
C THR A 152 -15.91 -3.68 -1.20
N SER A 153 -15.98 -2.50 -0.58
CA SER A 153 -17.15 -1.62 -0.66
C SER A 153 -17.52 -1.20 -2.09
N GLN A 154 -16.59 -1.32 -3.05
CA GLN A 154 -16.76 -1.00 -4.47
C GLN A 154 -16.99 -2.26 -5.34
N GLY A 155 -17.14 -3.42 -4.71
CA GLY A 155 -17.25 -4.74 -5.35
C GLY A 155 -15.90 -5.43 -5.55
N PRO A 156 -15.86 -6.51 -6.36
CA PRO A 156 -14.64 -7.28 -6.57
C PRO A 156 -13.58 -6.43 -7.27
N CYS A 157 -12.41 -6.35 -6.64
CA CYS A 157 -11.27 -5.56 -7.11
C CYS A 157 -9.99 -6.40 -7.19
N LEU A 158 -9.09 -5.99 -8.08
CA LEU A 158 -7.74 -6.52 -8.28
C LEU A 158 -6.71 -5.39 -8.17
N ASP A 159 -5.44 -5.77 -8.29
CA ASP A 159 -4.27 -4.89 -8.21
C ASP A 159 -4.46 -3.57 -9.00
N GLY A 160 -4.11 -2.46 -8.37
CA GLY A 160 -4.22 -1.13 -8.97
C GLY A 160 -3.33 -0.96 -10.20
N GLY A 161 -2.20 -1.66 -10.24
CA GLY A 161 -1.21 -1.57 -11.30
C GLY A 161 -1.72 -2.04 -12.67
N ILE A 162 -2.83 -2.79 -12.71
CA ILE A 162 -3.50 -3.18 -13.95
C ILE A 162 -4.00 -1.97 -14.73
N THR A 163 -4.59 -1.00 -14.02
CA THR A 163 -5.14 0.22 -14.64
C THR A 163 -4.20 1.41 -14.50
N ASP A 164 -3.48 1.49 -13.38
CA ASP A 164 -2.61 2.61 -13.08
C ASP A 164 -1.42 2.14 -12.20
N SER A 165 -0.29 1.83 -12.85
CA SER A 165 0.94 1.43 -12.17
C SER A 165 1.63 2.59 -11.45
N ILE A 166 1.46 3.83 -11.94
CA ILE A 166 2.08 5.03 -11.41
C ILE A 166 0.99 6.11 -11.34
N PRO A 167 0.31 6.26 -10.19
CA PRO A 167 -0.90 7.09 -10.07
C PRO A 167 -0.60 8.59 -9.97
N PHE A 168 0.21 9.08 -10.91
CA PHE A 168 0.63 10.45 -11.05
C PHE A 168 -0.55 11.33 -11.49
N ASP A 169 -1.35 10.86 -12.44
CA ASP A 169 -2.51 11.60 -12.94
C ASP A 169 -3.56 11.79 -11.84
N ILE A 170 -3.67 10.83 -10.91
CA ILE A 170 -4.53 10.95 -9.73
C ILE A 170 -4.06 12.11 -8.84
N ALA A 171 -2.75 12.22 -8.60
CA ALA A 171 -2.18 13.33 -7.84
C ALA A 171 -2.40 14.68 -8.55
N GLN A 172 -2.33 14.71 -9.90
CA GLN A 172 -2.64 15.91 -10.67
C GLN A 172 -4.12 16.32 -10.54
N GLN A 173 -5.03 15.35 -10.64
CA GLN A 173 -6.48 15.56 -10.48
C GLN A 173 -6.84 16.05 -9.06
N GLN A 174 -6.07 15.64 -8.04
CA GLN A 174 -6.19 16.18 -6.67
C GLN A 174 -5.64 17.61 -6.52
N GLY A 175 -5.15 18.25 -7.59
CA GLY A 175 -4.71 19.65 -7.58
C GLY A 175 -3.25 19.85 -7.15
N TYR A 176 -2.44 18.79 -7.08
CA TYR A 176 -1.04 18.92 -6.70
C TYR A 176 -0.13 19.40 -7.83
N GLY A 177 -0.57 19.35 -9.10
CA GLY A 177 0.10 19.98 -10.24
C GLY A 177 1.62 19.73 -10.26
N PRO A 178 2.49 20.76 -10.19
CA PRO A 178 3.95 20.58 -10.20
C PRO A 178 4.53 20.04 -8.87
N ARG A 179 3.71 19.90 -7.81
CA ARG A 179 4.12 19.50 -6.45
C ARG A 179 3.88 18.01 -6.21
N ILE A 180 4.41 17.18 -7.10
CA ILE A 180 4.28 15.72 -7.02
C ILE A 180 5.67 15.11 -6.90
N LYS A 181 5.87 14.30 -5.87
CA LYS A 181 7.06 13.45 -5.73
C LYS A 181 6.66 12.01 -5.99
N SER A 182 7.15 11.42 -7.08
CA SER A 182 6.94 10.01 -7.39
C SER A 182 8.18 9.20 -7.03
N ILE A 183 7.96 8.03 -6.40
CA ILE A 183 8.98 7.02 -6.14
C ILE A 183 8.65 5.80 -6.99
N GLN A 184 9.61 5.44 -7.83
CA GLN A 184 9.53 4.33 -8.78
C GLN A 184 10.68 3.37 -8.56
N VAL A 185 10.45 2.08 -8.75
CA VAL A 185 11.47 1.04 -8.51
C VAL A 185 11.68 0.20 -9.78
N LYS A 186 12.70 0.57 -10.56
CA LYS A 186 13.07 -0.10 -11.81
C LYS A 186 13.80 -1.42 -11.59
#